data_AF-A0A7X7WDI7-F1
#
_entry.id   AF-A0A7X7WDI7-F1
#
_cell.length_a   1.000
_cell.length_b   1.000
_cell.length_c   1.000
_cell.angle_alpha   90.00
_cell.angle_beta   90.00
_cell.angle_gamma   90.00
#
_symmetry.space_group_name_H-M   'P 1'
#
loop_
_entity.id
_entity.type
_entity.pdbx_description
1 polymer ?
#
loop_
_entity_poly.entity_id
_entity_poly.type
_entity_poly.pdbx_seq_one_letter_code
_entity_poly.pdbx_strand_id
1 'polypeptide(L)'
;MEHIYLTAAFWLGLGVLSAIIAYHIKLSIASVEIIIGIAAAFAASSFLNKDVFSDNSDWIKFLAGSGSIFLTFLAGAELDKHSIKEKFKESAAMGAASFFVSFVLIFIFSFYVLKWSYQASIITASSLSSTSIAIIY
;
A
#
# COMPACT_ATOMS: atom_id res chain seq x y z
N MET A 1 1.28 28.23 -0.53
CA MET A 1 1.25 27.69 -1.91
C MET A 1 2.63 27.21 -2.35
N GLU A 2 3.68 28.02 -2.27
CA GLU A 2 5.05 27.63 -2.70
C GLU A 2 5.57 26.35 -2.02
N HIS A 3 5.37 26.20 -0.71
CA HIS A 3 5.78 24.99 0.00
C HIS A 3 5.07 23.71 -0.50
N ILE A 4 3.82 23.79 -0.96
CA ILE A 4 3.06 22.61 -1.42
C ILE A 4 3.67 22.05 -2.70
N TYR A 5 4.00 22.92 -3.67
CA TYR A 5 4.60 22.49 -4.93
C TYR A 5 6.01 21.91 -4.72
N LEU A 6 6.79 22.50 -3.82
CA LEU A 6 8.12 21.96 -3.48
C LEU A 6 7.99 20.58 -2.84
N THR A 7 7.10 20.41 -1.87
CA THR A 7 6.85 19.11 -1.22
C THR A 7 6.31 18.08 -2.23
N ALA A 8 5.41 18.46 -3.11
CA ALA A 8 4.89 17.57 -4.16
C ALA A 8 5.99 17.15 -5.15
N ALA A 9 6.82 18.09 -5.61
CA ALA A 9 7.95 17.81 -6.48
C ALA A 9 8.97 16.89 -5.81
N PHE A 10 9.21 17.06 -4.51
CA PHE A 10 10.08 16.19 -3.72
C PHE A 10 9.53 14.76 -3.64
N TRP A 11 8.24 14.57 -3.29
CA TRP A 11 7.62 13.24 -3.23
C TRP A 11 7.59 12.55 -4.60
N LEU A 12 7.21 13.27 -5.66
CA LEU A 12 7.22 12.73 -7.01
C LEU A 12 8.64 12.40 -7.49
N GLY A 13 9.63 13.24 -7.16
CA GLY A 13 11.03 12.99 -7.45
C GLY A 13 11.55 11.72 -6.78
N LEU A 14 11.19 11.49 -5.52
CA LEU A 14 11.49 10.24 -4.82
C LEU A 14 10.80 9.04 -5.47
N GLY A 15 9.55 9.17 -5.92
CA GLY A 15 8.86 8.10 -6.66
C GLY A 15 9.57 7.73 -7.96
N VAL A 16 9.98 8.72 -8.76
CA VAL A 16 10.75 8.48 -9.99
C VAL A 16 12.10 7.83 -9.69
N LEU A 17 12.80 8.31 -8.67
CA LEU A 17 14.07 7.73 -8.23
C LEU A 17 13.88 6.28 -7.75
N SER A 18 12.77 6.00 -7.05
CA SER A 18 12.39 4.65 -6.63
C SER A 18 12.17 3.72 -7.81
N ALA A 19 11.47 4.17 -8.85
CA ALA A 19 11.25 3.39 -10.07
C ALA A 19 12.57 3.08 -10.81
N ILE A 20 13.48 4.05 -10.91
CA ILE A 20 14.81 3.86 -11.52
C ILE A 20 15.61 2.82 -10.72
N ILE A 21 15.65 2.95 -9.40
CA ILE A 21 16.36 2.01 -8.52
C ILE A 21 15.75 0.62 -8.63
N ALA A 22 14.42 0.50 -8.56
CA ALA A 22 13.69 -0.75 -8.68
C ALA A 22 14.01 -1.48 -9.98
N TYR A 23 14.07 -0.74 -11.09
CA TYR A 23 14.46 -1.27 -12.39
C TYR A 23 15.89 -1.86 -12.38
N HIS A 24 16.86 -1.18 -11.76
CA HIS A 24 18.24 -1.65 -11.69
C HIS A 24 18.43 -2.87 -10.79
N ILE A 25 17.73 -2.92 -9.65
CA ILE A 25 17.85 -4.02 -8.68
C ILE A 25 16.88 -5.18 -8.94
N LYS A 26 16.01 -5.06 -9.95
CA LYS A 26 14.99 -6.05 -10.33
C LYS A 26 14.06 -6.43 -9.17
N LEU A 27 13.63 -5.42 -8.41
CA LEU A 27 12.60 -5.56 -7.37
C LEU A 27 11.32 -4.82 -7.77
N SER A 28 10.19 -5.18 -7.16
CA SER A 28 8.93 -4.45 -7.35
C SER A 28 9.08 -2.97 -6.98
N ILE A 29 8.57 -2.10 -7.86
CA ILE A 29 8.60 -0.64 -7.69
C ILE A 29 7.96 -0.23 -6.36
N ALA A 30 6.80 -0.81 -6.02
CA ALA A 30 6.08 -0.47 -4.80
C ALA A 30 6.90 -0.75 -3.53
N SER A 31 7.64 -1.86 -3.48
CA SER A 31 8.51 -2.19 -2.35
C SER A 31 9.64 -1.17 -2.18
N VAL A 32 10.21 -0.74 -3.31
CA VAL A 32 11.31 0.23 -3.32
C VAL A 32 10.82 1.63 -2.95
N GLU A 33 9.63 2.04 -3.40
CA GLU A 33 8.97 3.27 -2.98
C GLU A 33 8.76 3.33 -1.47
N ILE A 34 8.31 2.23 -0.85
CA ILE A 34 8.14 2.15 0.60
C ILE A 34 9.49 2.32 1.32
N ILE A 35 10.54 1.62 0.88
CA ILE A 35 11.88 1.70 1.49
C ILE A 35 12.44 3.12 1.38
N ILE A 36 12.35 3.74 0.21
CA ILE A 36 12.85 5.10 -0.02
C ILE A 36 12.01 6.12 0.75
N GLY A 37 10.69 5.95 0.82
CA GLY A 37 9.82 6.78 1.65
C GLY A 37 10.19 6.72 3.13
N ILE A 38 10.43 5.53 3.67
CA ILE A 38 10.91 5.33 5.05
C ILE A 38 12.27 6.00 5.25
N ALA A 39 13.22 5.81 4.33
CA ALA A 39 14.54 6.41 4.40
C ALA A 39 14.48 7.95 4.35
N ALA A 40 13.63 8.51 3.49
CA ALA A 40 13.39 9.95 3.38
C ALA A 40 12.76 10.51 4.67
N ALA A 41 11.77 9.83 5.25
CA ALA A 41 11.17 10.22 6.53
C ALA A 41 12.17 10.15 7.69
N PHE A 42 13.01 9.12 7.73
CA PHE A 42 14.07 8.98 8.73
C PHE A 42 15.13 10.09 8.61
N ALA A 43 15.59 10.39 7.38
CA ALA A 43 16.53 11.48 7.12
C ALA A 43 15.92 12.84 7.48
N ALA A 44 14.66 13.08 7.11
CA ALA A 44 13.96 14.30 7.46
C ALA A 44 13.87 14.48 8.97
N SER A 45 13.44 13.45 9.72
CA SER A 45 13.31 13.53 11.18
C SER A 45 14.64 13.69 11.93
N SER A 46 15.76 13.25 11.36
CA SER A 46 17.08 13.33 11.98
C SER A 46 17.83 14.64 11.69
N PHE A 47 17.62 15.23 10.50
CA PHE A 47 18.42 16.38 10.03
C PHE A 47 17.61 17.68 9.84
N LEU A 48 16.28 17.61 9.72
CA LEU A 48 15.39 18.75 9.52
C LEU A 48 14.41 18.82 10.71
N ASN A 49 14.22 20.00 11.30
CA ASN A 49 13.19 20.18 12.32
C ASN A 49 11.83 19.66 11.81
N LYS A 50 11.09 18.97 12.68
CA LYS A 50 9.83 18.22 12.44
C LYS A 50 8.75 18.96 11.63
N ASP A 51 8.87 20.26 11.45
CA ASP A 51 7.85 21.14 10.90
C ASP A 51 7.87 21.24 9.36
N VAL A 52 8.87 20.69 8.66
CA VAL A 52 8.95 20.78 7.18
C VAL A 52 8.01 19.80 6.48
N PHE A 53 7.77 18.64 7.08
CA PHE A 53 6.87 17.61 6.57
C PHE A 53 5.71 17.48 7.54
N SER A 54 4.65 18.27 7.33
CA SER A 54 3.42 18.07 8.09
C SER A 54 2.84 16.71 7.73
N ASP A 55 3.07 15.70 8.58
CA ASP A 55 2.67 14.30 8.42
C ASP A 55 1.16 14.08 8.17
N ASN A 56 0.36 15.15 8.28
CA ASN A 56 -1.09 15.06 8.32
C ASN A 56 -1.80 16.08 7.39
N SER A 57 -1.12 16.56 6.35
CA SER A 57 -1.74 17.54 5.44
C SER A 57 -2.94 16.92 4.70
N ASP A 58 -4.04 17.67 4.65
CA ASP A 58 -5.27 17.18 4.02
C ASP A 58 -5.09 16.92 2.51
N TRP A 59 -4.17 17.65 1.86
CA TRP A 59 -3.87 17.45 0.44
C TRP A 59 -3.13 16.14 0.17
N ILE A 60 -2.23 15.70 1.06
CA ILE A 60 -1.54 14.40 0.93
C ILE A 60 -2.54 13.27 1.15
N LYS A 61 -3.41 13.38 2.17
CA LYS A 61 -4.49 12.39 2.39
C LYS A 61 -5.43 12.29 1.20
N PHE A 62 -5.81 13.43 0.63
CA PHE A 62 -6.64 13.48 -0.56
C PHE A 62 -5.97 12.77 -1.75
N LEU A 63 -4.68 13.01 -1.99
CA LEU A 63 -3.92 12.33 -3.05
C LEU A 63 -3.78 10.83 -2.79
N ALA A 64 -3.45 10.42 -1.56
CA ALA A 64 -3.32 9.01 -1.19
C ALA A 64 -4.66 8.26 -1.34
N GLY A 65 -5.76 8.88 -0.90
CA GLY A 65 -7.11 8.34 -1.05
C GLY A 65 -7.57 8.29 -2.51
N SER A 66 -7.32 9.35 -3.28
CA SER A 66 -7.66 9.35 -4.71
C SER A 66 -6.85 8.30 -5.47
N GLY A 67 -5.53 8.22 -5.20
CA GLY A 67 -4.63 7.25 -5.82
C GLY A 67 -5.03 5.81 -5.55
N SER A 68 -5.40 5.46 -4.32
CA SER A 68 -5.86 4.10 -3.98
C SER A 68 -7.16 3.72 -4.69
N ILE A 69 -8.09 4.67 -4.83
CA ILE A 69 -9.33 4.48 -5.60
C ILE A 69 -9.00 4.26 -7.08
N PHE A 70 -8.14 5.10 -7.68
CA PHE A 70 -7.76 4.96 -9.09
C PHE A 70 -7.04 3.64 -9.37
N LEU A 71 -6.12 3.21 -8.49
CA LEU A 71 -5.43 1.92 -8.62
C LEU A 71 -6.42 0.75 -8.56
N THR A 72 -7.36 0.78 -7.62
CA THR A 72 -8.39 -0.27 -7.50
C THR A 72 -9.32 -0.28 -8.70
N PHE A 73 -9.68 0.91 -9.22
CA PHE A 73 -10.48 1.04 -10.43
C PHE A 73 -9.75 0.49 -11.66
N LEU A 74 -8.49 0.84 -11.85
CA LEU A 74 -7.68 0.37 -12.99
C LEU A 74 -7.52 -1.15 -12.94
N ALA A 75 -7.24 -1.70 -11.75
CA ALA A 75 -7.17 -3.14 -11.55
C ALA A 75 -8.49 -3.85 -11.92
N GLY A 76 -9.64 -3.21 -11.65
CA GLY A 76 -10.95 -3.71 -12.09
C GLY A 76 -11.20 -3.53 -13.58
N ALA A 77 -10.70 -2.45 -14.18
CA ALA A 77 -10.87 -2.13 -15.60
C ALA A 77 -10.04 -3.04 -16.52
N GLU A 78 -8.92 -3.57 -16.03
CA GLU A 78 -8.07 -4.53 -16.74
C GLU A 78 -8.69 -5.95 -16.81
N LEU A 79 -9.72 -6.22 -16.00
CA LEU A 79 -10.34 -7.56 -15.95
C LEU A 79 -11.20 -7.84 -17.19
N ASP A 80 -10.94 -8.98 -17.83
CA ASP A 80 -11.79 -9.47 -18.92
C ASP A 80 -13.15 -9.95 -18.41
N LYS A 81 -14.21 -9.31 -18.92
CA LYS A 81 -15.60 -9.60 -18.59
C LYS A 81 -16.02 -11.01 -18.99
N HIS A 82 -15.46 -11.57 -20.07
CA HIS A 82 -15.81 -12.93 -20.52
C HIS A 82 -15.28 -13.97 -19.53
N SER A 83 -13.98 -13.89 -19.21
CA SER A 83 -13.31 -14.76 -18.25
C SER A 83 -13.97 -14.73 -16.85
N ILE A 84 -14.36 -13.55 -16.36
CA ILE A 84 -15.08 -13.44 -15.07
C ILE A 84 -16.42 -14.18 -15.11
N LYS A 85 -17.19 -14.05 -16.19
CA LYS A 85 -18.52 -14.69 -16.26
C LYS A 85 -18.43 -16.21 -16.30
N GLU A 86 -17.44 -16.74 -17.02
CA GLU A 86 -17.24 -18.20 -17.13
C GLU A 86 -16.76 -18.82 -15.81
N LYS A 87 -15.95 -18.09 -15.04
CA LYS A 87 -15.30 -18.58 -13.81
C LYS A 87 -15.70 -17.84 -12.55
N PHE A 88 -16.90 -17.25 -12.54
CA PHE A 88 -17.32 -16.38 -11.44
C PHE A 88 -17.34 -17.12 -10.10
N LYS A 89 -17.85 -18.34 -10.06
CA LYS A 89 -17.98 -19.12 -8.81
C LYS A 89 -16.61 -19.52 -8.29
N GLU A 90 -15.74 -20.03 -9.16
CA GLU A 90 -14.38 -20.44 -8.80
C GLU A 90 -13.54 -19.23 -8.37
N SER A 91 -13.58 -18.12 -9.12
CA SER A 91 -12.84 -16.90 -8.82
C SER A 91 -13.33 -16.26 -7.51
N ALA A 92 -14.64 -16.14 -7.31
CA ALA A 92 -15.20 -15.60 -6.08
C ALA A 92 -14.91 -16.50 -4.86
N ALA A 93 -15.00 -17.83 -5.02
CA ALA A 93 -14.66 -18.76 -3.94
C ALA A 93 -13.17 -18.70 -3.59
N MET A 94 -12.28 -18.63 -4.59
CA MET A 94 -10.84 -18.48 -4.37
C MET A 94 -10.49 -17.16 -3.69
N GLY A 95 -11.10 -16.05 -4.12
CA GLY A 95 -10.90 -14.73 -3.50
C GLY A 95 -11.45 -14.65 -2.08
N ALA A 96 -12.63 -15.22 -1.83
CA ALA A 96 -13.19 -15.29 -0.47
C ALA A 96 -12.32 -16.19 0.43
N ALA A 97 -11.93 -17.36 -0.07
CA ALA A 97 -11.08 -18.28 0.69
C ALA A 97 -9.73 -17.65 1.01
N SER A 98 -9.05 -17.01 0.05
CA SER A 98 -7.76 -16.37 0.29
C SER A 98 -7.86 -15.26 1.34
N PHE A 99 -8.91 -14.45 1.29
CA PHE A 99 -9.16 -13.40 2.28
C PHE A 99 -9.46 -13.96 3.67
N PHE A 100 -10.47 -14.83 3.80
CA PHE A 100 -10.93 -15.32 5.10
C PHE A 100 -9.92 -16.24 5.79
N VAL A 101 -9.26 -17.11 5.04
CA VAL A 101 -8.21 -17.99 5.61
C VAL A 101 -7.06 -17.14 6.12
N SER A 102 -6.56 -16.18 5.32
CA SER A 102 -5.47 -15.29 5.74
C SER A 102 -5.88 -14.43 6.94
N PHE A 103 -7.10 -13.88 6.92
CA PHE A 103 -7.64 -13.07 8.02
C PHE A 103 -7.67 -13.86 9.34
N VAL A 104 -8.24 -15.06 9.33
CA VAL A 104 -8.35 -15.90 10.54
C VAL A 104 -6.97 -16.30 11.06
N LEU A 105 -6.04 -16.68 10.16
CA LEU A 105 -4.68 -17.04 10.56
C LEU A 105 -3.95 -15.87 11.21
N ILE A 106 -4.02 -14.68 10.62
CA ILE A 106 -3.36 -13.46 11.15
C ILE A 106 -4.03 -13.01 12.44
N PHE A 107 -5.36 -13.12 12.55
CA PHE A 107 -6.08 -12.83 13.79
C PHE A 107 -5.65 -13.75 14.92
N ILE A 108 -5.64 -15.08 14.68
CA ILE A 108 -5.21 -16.06 15.68
C ILE A 108 -3.76 -15.80 16.09
N PHE A 109 -2.87 -15.57 15.12
CA PHE A 109 -1.47 -15.28 15.40
C PHE A 109 -1.29 -14.03 16.24
N SER A 110 -1.89 -12.91 15.84
CA SER A 110 -1.78 -11.65 16.58
C SER A 110 -2.41 -11.72 17.98
N PHE A 111 -3.55 -12.41 18.12
CA PHE A 111 -4.26 -12.51 19.40
C PHE A 111 -3.58 -13.49 20.36
N TYR A 112 -3.17 -14.68 19.91
CA TYR A 112 -2.62 -15.70 20.79
C TYR A 112 -1.09 -15.66 20.92
N VAL A 113 -0.36 -15.39 19.83
CA VAL A 113 1.11 -15.39 19.84
C VAL A 113 1.64 -14.03 20.27
N LEU A 114 1.20 -12.96 19.61
CA LEU A 114 1.63 -11.59 19.93
C LEU A 114 0.89 -11.00 21.15
N LYS A 115 -0.18 -11.65 21.61
CA LYS A 115 -1.01 -11.24 22.76
C LYS A 115 -1.55 -9.82 22.62
N TRP A 116 -1.88 -9.41 21.39
CA TRP A 116 -2.48 -8.10 21.13
C TRP A 116 -3.94 -8.06 21.58
N SER A 117 -4.45 -6.84 21.81
CA SER A 117 -5.86 -6.66 22.14
C SER A 117 -6.74 -7.14 20.99
N TYR A 118 -7.96 -7.55 21.30
CA TYR A 118 -8.92 -8.00 20.30
C TYR A 118 -9.09 -6.99 19.13
N GLN A 119 -9.15 -5.70 19.47
CA GLN A 119 -9.25 -4.61 18.48
C GLN A 119 -7.99 -4.53 17.59
N ALA A 120 -6.80 -4.55 18.18
CA ALA A 120 -5.55 -4.49 17.42
C ALA A 120 -5.37 -5.71 16.51
N SER A 121 -5.76 -6.90 16.97
CA SER A 121 -5.75 -8.13 16.18
C SER A 121 -6.69 -8.07 14.97
N ILE A 122 -7.91 -7.53 15.13
CA ILE A 122 -8.84 -7.34 14.00
C ILE A 122 -8.28 -6.35 12.98
N ILE A 123 -7.78 -5.20 13.44
CA ILE A 123 -7.20 -4.18 12.54
C ILE A 123 -6.06 -4.81 11.74
N THR A 124 -5.15 -5.51 12.40
CA THR A 124 -3.99 -6.15 11.76
C THR A 124 -4.42 -7.23 10.77
N ALA A 125 -5.36 -8.10 11.15
CA ALA A 125 -5.88 -9.13 10.27
C ALA A 125 -6.54 -8.52 9.02
N SER A 126 -7.29 -7.42 9.17
CA SER A 126 -7.91 -6.72 8.04
C SER A 126 -6.91 -6.03 7.12
N SER A 127 -5.81 -5.50 7.67
CA SER A 127 -4.78 -4.79 6.89
C SER A 127 -3.88 -5.73 6.09
N LEU A 128 -3.65 -6.96 6.57
CA LEU A 128 -2.74 -7.91 5.91
C LEU A 128 -3.44 -9.01 5.09
N SER A 129 -4.77 -9.13 5.13
CA SER A 129 -5.50 -10.18 4.42
C SER A 129 -5.71 -9.93 2.92
N SER A 130 -5.44 -8.71 2.43
CA SER A 130 -5.54 -8.36 1.01
C SER A 130 -4.26 -8.70 0.23
N THR A 131 -4.38 -9.46 -0.85
CA THR A 131 -3.26 -9.73 -1.75
C THR A 131 -3.16 -8.67 -2.85
N SER A 132 -2.00 -8.02 -2.97
CA SER A 132 -1.73 -7.07 -4.06
C SER A 132 -0.94 -7.75 -5.17
N ILE A 133 -1.54 -7.79 -6.37
CA ILE A 133 -0.91 -8.33 -7.58
C ILE A 133 0.23 -7.42 -8.08
N ALA A 134 0.23 -6.13 -7.70
CA ALA A 134 1.22 -5.14 -8.14
C ALA A 134 2.67 -5.43 -7.70
N ILE A 135 2.88 -6.34 -6.76
CA ILE A 135 4.23 -6.76 -6.33
C ILE A 135 4.72 -7.99 -7.10
N ILE A 136 3.81 -8.76 -7.72
CA ILE A 136 4.11 -10.04 -8.37
C ILE A 136 4.49 -9.85 -9.85
N TYR A 137 4.06 -8.74 -10.47
CA TYR A 137 4.46 -8.32 -11.81
C TYR A 137 5.67 -7.38 -11.78
#